data_AF-A0A536GYR4-F1
#
_entry.id   AF-A0A536GYR4-F1
#
_cell.length_a   1.000
_cell.length_b   1.000
_cell.length_c   1.000
_cell.angle_alpha   90.00
_cell.angle_beta   90.00
_cell.angle_gamma   90.00
#
_symmetry.space_group_name_H-M   'P 1'
#
loop_
_entity.id
_entity.type
_entity.pdbx_description
1 polymer ?
#
loop_
_entity_poly.entity_id
_entity_poly.type
_entity_poly.pdbx_seq_one_letter_code
_entity_poly.pdbx_strand_id
1 'polypeptide(L)'
;MATGVAEGVKKRQRLPRHSFLRHRNEHGLFYAPANALPHARPLRSGRELVLLSGATLIEAKLAFSDLRDANLSGADLTGADLTGANLLGANVSGAVLNYASLTEALITDEQLSTAKSRLG
;
A
#
# COMPACT_ATOMS: atom_id res chain seq x y z
N MET A 1 20.03 -3.79 47.30
CA MET A 1 19.13 -4.96 47.44
C MET A 1 17.70 -4.47 47.28
N ALA A 2 16.94 -5.09 46.39
CA ALA A 2 15.61 -4.66 45.96
C ALA A 2 14.52 -5.01 46.97
N THR A 3 13.46 -4.19 47.10
CA THR A 3 12.04 -4.58 47.25
C THR A 3 11.16 -3.31 47.38
N GLY A 4 10.28 -3.01 46.42
CA GLY A 4 8.82 -3.21 46.53
C GLY A 4 8.13 -1.86 46.88
N VAL A 5 6.92 -1.47 46.47
CA VAL A 5 5.81 -1.98 45.66
C VAL A 5 5.04 -0.73 45.19
N ALA A 6 4.34 -0.83 44.06
CA ALA A 6 3.51 0.21 43.47
C ALA A 6 2.34 0.68 44.36
N GLU A 7 1.96 1.96 44.28
CA GLU A 7 0.55 2.36 44.36
C GLU A 7 0.31 3.74 43.72
N GLY A 8 -0.81 3.86 43.02
CA GLY A 8 -0.98 4.80 41.93
C GLY A 8 -1.56 6.16 42.27
N VAL A 9 -1.34 7.11 41.37
CA VAL A 9 -2.29 8.20 41.09
C VAL A 9 -2.25 8.49 39.59
N LYS A 10 -3.19 7.91 38.82
CA LYS A 10 -3.45 8.32 37.43
C LYS A 10 -4.00 9.75 37.42
N LYS A 11 -3.13 10.75 37.41
CA LYS A 11 -3.53 12.11 37.05
C LYS A 11 -3.86 12.11 35.56
N ARG A 12 -5.17 12.06 35.24
CA ARG A 12 -5.71 12.33 33.91
C ARG A 12 -5.44 13.78 33.55
N GLN A 13 -4.23 14.07 33.07
CA GLN A 13 -3.91 15.37 32.51
C GLN A 13 -4.40 15.38 31.07
N ARG A 14 -5.58 15.97 30.88
CA ARG A 14 -6.06 16.43 29.57
C ARG A 14 -5.00 17.39 29.02
N LEU A 15 -4.29 16.98 27.97
CA LEU A 15 -3.42 17.86 27.20
C LEU A 15 -4.03 18.13 25.82
N PRO A 16 -3.86 19.37 25.31
CA PRO A 16 -4.68 19.94 24.26
C PRO A 16 -4.30 19.41 22.87
N ARG A 17 -5.30 19.39 21.99
CA ARG A 17 -5.13 19.08 20.58
C ARG A 17 -4.35 20.22 19.92
N HIS A 18 -3.37 19.85 19.09
CA HIS A 18 -2.53 20.67 18.22
C HIS A 18 -1.12 20.96 18.73
N SER A 19 -0.18 20.20 18.15
CA SER A 19 1.27 20.39 18.00
C SER A 19 1.93 19.04 18.24
N PHE A 20 2.91 18.54 17.53
CA PHE A 20 3.48 18.67 16.21
C PHE A 20 4.33 17.39 16.17
N LEU A 21 4.41 16.78 15.00
CA LEU A 21 5.33 15.71 14.64
C LEU A 21 6.55 15.55 15.54
N ARG A 22 6.60 14.46 16.32
CA ARG A 22 7.87 14.03 16.88
C ARG A 22 8.04 12.52 16.84
N HIS A 23 9.18 12.18 16.23
CA HIS A 23 9.97 10.98 16.36
C HIS A 23 9.66 9.76 15.50
N ARG A 24 10.27 9.78 14.30
CA ARG A 24 10.71 8.62 13.50
C ARG A 24 11.43 7.60 14.39
N ASN A 25 11.04 6.32 14.32
CA ASN A 25 11.82 5.18 14.80
C ASN A 25 12.34 4.34 13.62
N GLU A 26 13.25 3.40 13.85
CA GLU A 26 13.98 2.62 12.82
C GLU A 26 13.13 1.63 12.00
N HIS A 27 11.81 1.64 12.20
CA HIS A 27 10.78 1.01 11.35
C HIS A 27 9.80 2.07 10.76
N GLY A 28 10.28 3.30 10.59
CA GLY A 28 9.60 4.60 10.72
C GLY A 28 8.28 4.90 9.98
N LEU A 29 7.17 4.38 10.50
CA LEU A 29 5.80 4.83 10.21
C LEU A 29 5.50 6.24 10.75
N PHE A 30 5.04 7.18 9.88
CA PHE A 30 4.05 8.25 10.11
C PHE A 30 3.45 8.55 8.71
N TYR A 31 2.15 8.62 8.41
CA TYR A 31 1.08 9.48 8.92
C TYR A 31 -0.32 8.96 8.53
N ALA A 32 -1.34 9.42 9.25
CA ALA A 32 -2.54 9.94 8.59
C ALA A 32 -3.06 11.19 9.34
N PRO A 33 -3.47 12.26 8.63
CA PRO A 33 -4.63 13.03 9.01
C PRO A 33 -5.80 12.57 8.15
N ALA A 34 -6.51 11.57 8.66
CA ALA A 34 -7.86 11.32 8.20
C ALA A 34 -8.72 12.52 8.64
N ASN A 35 -9.54 13.08 7.74
CA ASN A 35 -10.90 13.36 8.18
C ASN A 35 -11.44 12.01 8.66
N ALA A 36 -11.24 11.80 9.95
CA ALA A 36 -11.33 10.53 10.62
C ALA A 36 -12.78 10.07 10.53
N LEU A 37 -13.03 9.09 9.66
CA LEU A 37 -14.24 8.30 9.74
C LEU A 37 -14.19 7.60 11.11
N PRO A 38 -15.16 7.83 12.01
CA PRO A 38 -15.15 7.34 13.40
C PRO A 38 -15.32 5.81 13.52
N HIS A 39 -15.08 5.07 12.43
CA HIS A 39 -15.16 3.61 12.36
C HIS A 39 -13.92 2.94 11.74
N ALA A 40 -12.90 3.70 11.32
CA ALA A 40 -11.71 3.12 10.72
C ALA A 40 -10.87 2.38 11.79
N ARG A 41 -11.06 1.05 11.88
CA ARG A 41 -10.21 0.16 12.67
C ARG A 41 -8.88 -0.01 11.94
N PRO A 42 -7.71 0.20 12.58
CA PRO A 42 -6.44 -0.20 11.99
C PRO A 42 -6.33 -1.73 12.09
N LEU A 43 -6.63 -2.43 11.00
CA LEU A 43 -6.48 -3.88 10.92
C LEU A 43 -5.04 -4.22 10.56
N ARG A 44 -4.20 -4.39 11.58
CA ARG A 44 -2.99 -5.21 11.49
C ARG A 44 -3.44 -6.67 11.41
N SER A 45 -3.55 -7.23 10.20
CA SER A 45 -3.72 -8.67 9.98
C SER A 45 -3.43 -9.06 8.53
N GLY A 46 -2.23 -9.58 8.27
CA GLY A 46 -2.03 -10.78 7.44
C GLY A 46 -2.17 -10.74 5.91
N ARG A 47 -2.53 -9.63 5.26
CA ARG A 47 -2.43 -9.48 3.80
C ARG A 47 -2.07 -8.03 3.50
N GLU A 48 -0.89 -7.80 2.94
CA GLU A 48 -0.47 -6.46 2.55
C GLU A 48 -1.20 -6.12 1.25
N LEU A 49 -2.42 -5.59 1.38
CA LEU A 49 -3.14 -5.01 0.25
C LEU A 49 -2.32 -3.79 -0.19
N VAL A 50 -1.47 -3.97 -1.19
CA VAL A 50 -0.66 -2.91 -1.76
C VAL A 50 -1.62 -1.95 -2.49
N LEU A 51 -1.84 -0.78 -1.89
CA LEU A 51 -2.72 0.26 -2.43
C LEU A 51 -1.92 1.18 -3.36
N LEU A 52 -1.94 0.86 -4.66
CA LEU A 52 -1.28 1.61 -5.73
C LEU A 52 -2.29 2.17 -6.75
N SER A 53 -3.55 2.28 -6.36
CA SER A 53 -4.60 2.82 -7.23
C SER A 53 -4.27 4.26 -7.63
N GLY A 54 -4.31 4.53 -8.94
CA GLY A 54 -3.94 5.82 -9.51
C GLY A 54 -2.46 6.22 -9.36
N ALA A 55 -1.59 5.31 -8.93
CA ALA A 55 -0.17 5.61 -8.74
C ALA A 55 0.53 5.84 -10.09
N THR A 56 1.53 6.73 -10.10
CA THR A 56 2.46 6.89 -11.22
C THR A 56 3.65 5.95 -11.00
N LEU A 57 3.73 4.89 -11.81
CA LEU A 57 4.73 3.82 -11.79
C LEU A 57 5.40 3.68 -13.17
N ILE A 58 5.50 4.80 -13.89
CA ILE A 58 6.14 4.87 -15.21
C ILE A 58 7.59 4.38 -15.09
N GLU A 59 7.99 3.46 -15.96
CA GLU A 59 9.32 2.83 -15.99
C GLU A 59 9.74 2.19 -14.66
N ALA A 60 8.79 1.87 -13.78
CA ALA A 60 9.09 1.25 -12.50
C ALA A 60 9.67 -0.16 -12.68
N LYS A 61 10.68 -0.49 -11.86
CA LYS A 61 11.30 -1.82 -11.82
C LYS A 61 10.53 -2.70 -10.83
N LEU A 62 9.58 -3.47 -11.33
CA LEU A 62 8.71 -4.36 -10.56
C LEU A 62 8.91 -5.84 -10.91
N ALA A 63 9.99 -6.17 -11.63
CA ALA A 63 10.31 -7.54 -12.01
C ALA A 63 10.33 -8.47 -10.77
N PHE A 64 9.71 -9.64 -10.93
CA PHE A 64 9.58 -10.68 -9.90
C PHE A 64 8.88 -10.25 -8.60
N SER A 65 8.16 -9.12 -8.61
CA SER A 65 7.43 -8.63 -7.43
C SER A 65 6.18 -9.47 -7.15
N ASP A 66 5.86 -9.66 -5.87
CA ASP A 66 4.58 -10.21 -5.43
C ASP A 66 3.55 -9.08 -5.30
N LEU A 67 2.67 -8.97 -6.29
CA LEU A 67 1.59 -7.99 -6.37
C LEU A 67 0.21 -8.68 -6.29
N ARG A 68 0.13 -9.87 -5.71
CA ARG A 68 -1.13 -10.59 -5.52
C ARG A 68 -2.10 -9.75 -4.71
N ASP A 69 -3.36 -9.75 -5.13
CA ASP A 69 -4.44 -8.98 -4.50
C ASP A 69 -4.17 -7.45 -4.43
N ALA A 70 -3.16 -6.92 -5.12
CA ALA A 70 -2.84 -5.49 -5.11
C ALA A 70 -3.92 -4.69 -5.83
N ASN A 71 -4.19 -3.47 -5.34
CA ASN A 71 -5.06 -2.54 -6.05
C ASN A 71 -4.21 -1.60 -6.90
N LEU A 72 -4.13 -1.89 -8.20
CA LEU A 72 -3.45 -1.10 -9.25
C LEU A 72 -4.45 -0.34 -10.14
N SER A 73 -5.72 -0.25 -9.73
CA SER A 73 -6.75 0.35 -10.58
C SER A 73 -6.40 1.80 -10.95
N GLY A 74 -6.43 2.11 -12.24
CA GLY A 74 -6.07 3.42 -12.79
C GLY A 74 -4.59 3.81 -12.67
N ALA A 75 -3.70 2.93 -12.21
CA ALA A 75 -2.27 3.23 -12.13
C ALA A 75 -1.66 3.44 -13.52
N ASP A 76 -0.66 4.31 -13.63
CA ASP A 76 0.14 4.46 -14.84
C ASP A 76 1.41 3.61 -14.73
N LEU A 77 1.42 2.48 -15.43
CA LEU A 77 2.53 1.53 -15.52
C LEU A 77 3.23 1.62 -16.88
N THR A 78 3.14 2.77 -17.56
CA THR A 78 3.77 2.95 -18.88
C THR A 78 5.26 2.65 -18.81
N GLY A 79 5.74 1.71 -19.63
CA GLY A 79 7.14 1.29 -19.65
C GLY A 79 7.62 0.51 -18.42
N ALA A 80 6.74 0.15 -17.49
CA ALA A 80 7.13 -0.58 -16.28
C ALA A 80 7.65 -1.98 -16.62
N ASP A 81 8.67 -2.43 -15.91
CA ASP A 81 9.17 -3.80 -15.98
C ASP A 81 8.41 -4.67 -14.97
N LEU A 82 7.45 -5.46 -15.44
CA LEU A 82 6.68 -6.44 -14.67
C LEU A 82 7.12 -7.88 -14.98
N THR A 83 8.32 -8.07 -15.52
CA THR A 83 8.83 -9.39 -15.90
C THR A 83 8.78 -10.36 -14.73
N GLY A 84 8.09 -11.49 -14.87
CA GLY A 84 7.94 -12.49 -13.80
C GLY A 84 7.13 -12.04 -12.57
N ALA A 85 6.45 -10.89 -12.61
CA ALA A 85 5.66 -10.39 -11.48
C ALA A 85 4.39 -11.24 -11.26
N ASN A 86 3.99 -11.43 -10.00
CA ASN A 86 2.76 -12.14 -9.66
C ASN A 86 1.60 -11.15 -9.45
N LEU A 87 0.70 -11.07 -10.42
CA LEU A 87 -0.46 -10.16 -10.42
C LEU A 87 -1.78 -10.91 -10.17
N LEU A 88 -1.75 -12.18 -9.76
CA LEU A 88 -2.97 -12.96 -9.55
C LEU A 88 -3.85 -12.31 -8.48
N GLY A 89 -5.12 -12.03 -8.84
CA GLY A 89 -6.07 -11.33 -7.97
C GLY A 89 -5.88 -9.81 -7.89
N ALA A 90 -4.84 -9.24 -8.50
CA ALA A 90 -4.65 -7.80 -8.56
C ALA A 90 -5.78 -7.13 -9.35
N ASN A 91 -6.26 -6.00 -8.84
CA ASN A 91 -7.18 -5.14 -9.57
C ASN A 91 -6.37 -4.20 -10.48
N VAL A 92 -6.32 -4.49 -11.78
CA VAL A 92 -5.65 -3.67 -12.80
C VAL A 92 -6.65 -2.85 -13.65
N SER A 93 -7.90 -2.72 -13.19
CA SER A 93 -8.96 -2.04 -13.94
C SER A 93 -8.54 -0.61 -14.28
N GLY A 94 -8.51 -0.28 -15.57
CA GLY A 94 -8.16 1.05 -16.05
C GLY A 94 -6.67 1.42 -15.92
N ALA A 95 -5.81 0.53 -15.45
CA ALA A 95 -4.36 0.75 -15.38
C ALA A 95 -3.76 0.90 -16.79
N VAL A 96 -2.79 1.79 -16.97
CA VAL A 96 -2.14 2.02 -18.27
C VAL A 96 -0.89 1.16 -18.37
N LEU A 97 -0.88 0.18 -19.27
CA LEU A 97 0.23 -0.78 -19.46
C LEU A 97 1.00 -0.56 -20.77
N ASN A 98 0.93 0.65 -21.34
CA ASN A 98 1.61 0.93 -22.60
C ASN A 98 3.12 0.67 -22.47
N TYR A 99 3.69 -0.15 -23.33
CA TYR A 99 5.13 -0.51 -23.30
C TYR A 99 5.60 -1.24 -22.03
N ALA A 100 4.70 -1.69 -21.15
CA ALA A 100 5.08 -2.47 -19.99
C ALA A 100 5.56 -3.88 -20.42
N SER A 101 6.62 -4.39 -19.79
CA SER A 101 7.07 -5.76 -20.00
C SER A 101 6.28 -6.70 -19.10
N LEU A 102 5.46 -7.58 -19.69
CA LEU A 102 4.70 -8.62 -18.98
C LEU A 102 5.27 -10.02 -19.23
N THR A 103 6.50 -10.12 -19.73
CA THR A 103 7.15 -11.42 -19.98
C THR A 103 7.14 -12.26 -18.71
N GLU A 104 6.63 -13.49 -18.79
CA GLU A 104 6.51 -14.42 -17.66
C GLU A 104 5.69 -13.90 -16.45
N ALA A 105 4.97 -12.78 -16.58
CA ALA A 105 4.11 -12.29 -15.50
C ALA A 105 2.92 -13.23 -15.29
N LEU A 106 2.55 -13.48 -14.03
CA LEU A 106 1.36 -14.25 -13.68
C LEU A 106 0.16 -13.29 -13.63
N ILE A 107 -0.51 -13.15 -14.77
CA ILE A 107 -1.73 -12.35 -14.96
C ILE A 107 -2.70 -13.14 -15.84
N THR A 108 -4.00 -13.10 -15.56
CA THR A 108 -5.00 -13.79 -16.42
C THR A 108 -5.46 -12.90 -17.58
N ASP A 109 -5.98 -13.52 -18.64
CA ASP A 109 -6.57 -12.81 -19.78
C ASP A 109 -7.72 -11.90 -19.34
N GLU A 110 -8.57 -12.36 -18.41
CA GLU A 110 -9.65 -11.56 -17.85
C GLU A 110 -9.11 -10.32 -17.12
N GLN A 111 -8.07 -10.46 -16.30
CA GLN A 111 -7.45 -9.32 -15.62
C GLN A 111 -6.87 -8.33 -16.64
N LEU A 112 -6.09 -8.84 -17.60
CA LEU A 112 -5.44 -8.01 -18.62
C LEU A 112 -6.46 -7.26 -19.47
N SER A 113 -7.61 -7.86 -19.77
CA SER A 113 -8.70 -7.22 -20.55
C SER A 113 -9.30 -5.98 -19.87
N THR A 114 -9.14 -5.83 -18.55
CA THR A 114 -9.62 -4.65 -17.80
C THR A 114 -8.63 -3.49 -17.79
N ALA A 115 -7.38 -3.74 -18.15
CA ALA A 115 -6.35 -2.72 -18.23
C ALA A 115 -6.46 -1.93 -19.54
N LYS A 116 -6.02 -0.67 -19.51
CA LYS A 116 -5.81 0.13 -20.70
C LYS A 116 -4.46 -0.24 -21.28
N SER A 117 -4.47 -0.85 -22.46
CA SER A 117 -3.25 -1.05 -23.23
C SER A 117 -3.52 -0.72 -24.69
N ARG A 118 -2.47 -0.36 -25.42
CA ARG A 118 -2.51 -0.06 -26.86
C ARG A 118 -2.62 -1.31 -27.75
N LEU A 119 -3.24 -2.38 -27.26
CA LEU A 119 -3.50 -3.58 -28.06
C LEU A 119 -4.98 -3.60 -28.45
N GLY A 120 -5.22 -2.92 -29.57
CA GLY A 120 -6.47 -2.79 -30.32
C GLY A 120 -6.18 -1.98 -31.58
#